data_AF-A0A8T7FA83-F1
#
_entry.id   AF-A0A8T7FA83-F1
#
_cell.length_a   1.000
_cell.length_b   1.000
_cell.length_c   1.000
_cell.angle_alpha   90.00
_cell.angle_beta   90.00
_cell.angle_gamma   90.00
#
_symmetry.space_group_name_H-M   'P 1'
#
loop_
_entity.id
_entity.type
_entity.pdbx_description
1 polymer ?
#
loop_
_entity_poly.entity_id
_entity_poly.type
_entity_poly.pdbx_seq_one_letter_code
_entity_poly.pdbx_strand_id
1 'polypeptide(L)'
;MLDPIFPGMDPFIENQRWPEFHEAMIIYLRDKLVRLLMPNYVVFAEKYIQLSRPDISIWKGRLDEAEALEQSHLKIAEATRLHTATLPDEEEQSRIEIYDTTGKLISVIEMISPANKTRNRSEYLKSRRRILLSDAHLIEIDLTRKGRRIEANLPEEGYNIFIARAQTDGPHYGEMYEIGLRDPLPVIPLPLDTGDIPLDLPSLFKQAYINGGYRLYLDYARPPAVPFSEADAAWVGQLLKEAHLVK
;
A
#
# COMPACT_ATOMS: atom_id res chain seq x y z
N MET A 1 25.38 -1.63 -1.21
CA MET A 1 24.10 -1.07 -0.72
C MET A 1 22.97 -1.80 -1.44
N LEU A 2 21.94 -2.26 -0.72
CA LEU A 2 20.76 -2.95 -1.28
C LEU A 2 19.62 -1.96 -1.61
N ASP A 3 19.97 -0.69 -1.75
CA ASP A 3 19.02 0.38 -2.06
C ASP A 3 18.44 0.19 -3.47
N PRO A 4 17.19 0.64 -3.70
CA PRO A 4 16.63 0.70 -5.04
C PRO A 4 17.51 1.52 -5.98
N ILE A 5 17.65 1.08 -7.23
CA ILE A 5 18.38 1.82 -8.27
C ILE A 5 17.47 2.80 -9.02
N PHE A 6 16.16 2.52 -9.05
CA PHE A 6 15.16 3.40 -9.64
C PHE A 6 14.84 4.53 -8.66
N PRO A 7 14.62 5.78 -9.13
CA PRO A 7 14.23 6.89 -8.27
C PRO A 7 12.91 6.66 -7.54
N GLY A 8 11.97 5.98 -8.20
CA GLY A 8 10.68 5.57 -7.65
C GLY A 8 10.49 4.06 -7.69
N MET A 9 9.39 3.62 -8.28
CA MET A 9 9.03 2.20 -8.39
C MET A 9 10.02 1.43 -9.28
N ASP A 10 10.38 0.20 -8.88
CA ASP A 10 11.16 -0.73 -9.71
C ASP A 10 10.20 -1.53 -10.62
N PRO A 11 10.18 -1.30 -11.94
CA PRO A 11 9.23 -1.92 -12.86
C PRO A 11 9.40 -3.44 -13.03
N PHE A 12 10.51 -4.02 -12.57
CA PHE A 12 10.77 -5.47 -12.66
C PHE A 12 10.07 -6.24 -11.53
N ILE A 13 9.61 -5.56 -10.48
CA ILE A 13 8.84 -6.19 -9.41
C ILE A 13 7.50 -6.71 -9.95
N GLU A 14 6.83 -5.95 -10.81
CA GLU A 14 5.43 -6.17 -11.18
C GLU A 14 5.14 -7.56 -11.80
N ASN A 15 6.05 -8.10 -12.62
CA ASN A 15 5.87 -9.42 -13.23
C ASN A 15 6.64 -10.54 -12.53
N GLN A 16 7.45 -10.24 -11.52
CA GLN A 16 8.26 -11.24 -10.85
C GLN A 16 7.78 -11.50 -9.42
N ARG A 17 7.44 -10.44 -8.67
CA ARG A 17 7.30 -10.46 -7.21
C ARG A 17 6.23 -9.50 -6.69
N TRP A 18 5.25 -9.19 -7.53
CA TRP A 18 4.19 -8.25 -7.16
C TRP A 18 3.40 -8.70 -5.92
N PRO A 19 2.92 -9.95 -5.81
CA PRO A 19 2.13 -10.34 -4.64
C PRO A 19 2.87 -10.12 -3.31
N GLU A 20 4.15 -10.54 -3.25
CA GLU A 20 4.96 -10.41 -2.05
C GLU A 20 5.29 -8.94 -1.72
N PHE A 21 5.61 -8.14 -2.75
CA PHE A 21 5.88 -6.70 -2.59
C PHE A 21 4.65 -5.92 -2.16
N HIS A 22 3.52 -6.23 -2.76
CA HIS A 22 2.24 -5.61 -2.48
C HIS A 22 1.82 -5.85 -1.02
N GLU A 23 1.93 -7.08 -0.53
CA GLU A 23 1.67 -7.41 0.87
C GLU A 23 2.64 -6.69 1.82
N ALA A 24 3.95 -6.68 1.51
CA ALA A 24 4.95 -5.98 2.30
C ALA A 24 4.64 -4.48 2.42
N MET A 25 4.26 -3.82 1.33
CA MET A 25 3.88 -2.41 1.33
C MET A 25 2.68 -2.15 2.25
N ILE A 26 1.65 -3.00 2.22
CA ILE A 26 0.47 -2.87 3.08
C ILE A 26 0.86 -3.02 4.56
N ILE A 27 1.67 -4.02 4.89
CA ILE A 27 2.11 -4.27 6.27
C ILE A 27 2.92 -3.08 6.80
N TYR A 28 3.94 -2.63 6.06
CA TYR A 28 4.75 -1.50 6.50
C TYR A 28 3.96 -0.19 6.56
N LEU A 29 3.00 0.00 5.65
CA LEU A 29 2.12 1.17 5.68
C LEU A 29 1.24 1.14 6.93
N ARG A 30 0.61 0.00 7.22
CA ARG A 30 -0.18 -0.18 8.44
C ARG A 30 0.64 0.12 9.69
N ASP A 31 1.81 -0.50 9.83
CA ASP A 31 2.64 -0.34 11.03
C ASP A 31 3.12 1.11 11.23
N LYS A 32 3.43 1.81 10.13
CA LYS A 32 3.76 3.24 10.16
C LYS A 32 2.56 4.08 10.59
N LEU A 33 1.38 3.82 10.03
CA LEU A 33 0.15 4.56 10.33
C LEU A 33 -0.35 4.32 11.75
N VAL A 34 -0.29 3.10 12.27
CA VAL A 34 -0.64 2.81 13.67
C VAL A 34 0.20 3.69 14.60
N ARG A 35 1.52 3.74 14.42
CA ARG A 35 2.41 4.56 15.26
C ARG A 35 2.16 6.06 15.11
N LEU A 36 1.83 6.50 13.90
CA LEU A 36 1.63 7.91 13.59
C LEU A 36 0.28 8.44 14.08
N LEU A 37 -0.76 7.60 14.08
CA LEU A 37 -2.13 8.03 14.29
C LEU A 37 -2.68 7.70 15.69
N MET A 38 -2.00 6.87 16.47
CA MET A 38 -2.34 6.68 17.87
C MET A 38 -2.14 7.98 18.68
N PRO A 39 -2.97 8.22 19.72
CA PRO A 39 -4.09 7.40 20.16
C PRO A 39 -5.43 7.75 19.47
N ASN A 40 -5.44 8.73 18.56
CA ASN A 40 -6.68 9.34 18.06
C ASN A 40 -7.39 8.53 16.97
N TYR A 41 -6.68 7.60 16.32
CA TYR A 41 -7.25 6.73 15.29
C TYR A 41 -6.82 5.28 15.46
N VAL A 42 -7.65 4.39 14.94
CA VAL A 42 -7.41 2.96 14.84
C VAL A 42 -7.22 2.57 13.38
N VAL A 43 -6.16 1.83 13.09
CA VAL A 43 -5.79 1.45 11.72
C VAL A 43 -5.89 -0.06 11.54
N PHE A 44 -6.68 -0.49 10.58
CA PHE A 44 -6.84 -1.90 10.20
C PHE A 44 -6.31 -2.12 8.78
N ALA A 45 -5.65 -3.24 8.54
CA ALA A 45 -5.51 -3.79 7.19
C ALA A 45 -6.51 -4.93 7.03
N GLU A 46 -7.15 -5.04 5.86
CA GLU A 46 -8.31 -5.92 5.61
C GLU A 46 -8.08 -7.39 6.01
N LYS A 47 -6.85 -7.91 5.85
CA LYS A 47 -6.41 -9.25 6.33
C LYS A 47 -6.62 -9.47 7.85
N TYR A 48 -6.80 -8.41 8.65
CA TYR A 48 -7.01 -8.46 10.11
C TYR A 48 -8.43 -8.07 10.55
N ILE A 49 -9.32 -7.71 9.63
CA ILE A 49 -10.69 -7.30 9.94
C ILE A 49 -11.59 -8.51 10.23
N GLN A 50 -11.40 -9.63 9.53
CA GLN A 50 -12.20 -10.84 9.73
C GLN A 50 -11.85 -11.60 11.02
N LEU A 51 -10.62 -11.48 11.53
CA LEU A 51 -10.17 -12.16 12.74
C LEU A 51 -10.21 -11.28 13.99
N SER A 52 -10.29 -9.96 13.81
CA SER A 52 -10.13 -8.99 14.89
C SER A 52 -10.70 -7.61 14.55
N ARG A 53 -12.02 -7.50 14.28
CA ARG A 53 -12.75 -6.29 14.69
C ARG A 53 -13.17 -6.49 16.16
N PRO A 54 -12.28 -6.33 17.16
CA PRO A 54 -12.77 -6.14 18.51
C PRO A 54 -13.65 -4.91 18.48
N ASP A 55 -14.77 -4.99 19.20
CA ASP A 55 -15.66 -3.87 19.41
C ASP A 55 -14.79 -2.65 19.80
N ILE A 56 -14.94 -1.51 19.12
CA ILE A 56 -14.02 -0.35 19.27
C ILE A 56 -14.00 0.16 20.73
N SER A 57 -15.07 -0.16 21.47
CA SER A 57 -15.18 -0.07 22.93
C SER A 57 -14.05 -0.76 23.71
N ILE A 58 -13.47 -1.85 23.21
CA ILE A 58 -12.38 -2.62 23.83
C ILE A 58 -11.04 -1.87 23.73
N TRP A 59 -10.82 -1.09 22.67
CA TRP A 59 -9.57 -0.32 22.49
C TRP A 59 -9.43 0.78 23.54
N LYS A 60 -10.53 1.41 23.95
CA LYS A 60 -10.54 2.45 24.99
C LYS A 60 -10.07 1.91 26.35
N GLY A 61 -10.34 0.65 26.67
CA GLY A 61 -9.94 0.03 27.94
C GLY A 61 -8.48 -0.44 27.99
N ARG A 62 -7.84 -0.69 26.84
CA ARG A 62 -6.47 -1.25 26.78
C ARG A 62 -5.36 -0.21 26.68
N LEU A 63 -5.66 1.01 26.25
CA LEU A 63 -4.68 2.11 26.31
C LEU A 63 -4.34 2.48 27.75
N ASP A 64 -5.35 2.48 28.64
CA ASP A 64 -5.19 2.67 30.09
C ASP A 64 -4.36 1.54 30.75
N GLU A 65 -4.46 0.31 30.26
CA GLU A 65 -3.67 -0.83 30.75
C GLU A 65 -2.25 -0.92 30.13
N ALA A 66 -2.05 -0.45 28.90
CA ALA A 66 -0.75 -0.53 28.22
C ALA A 66 0.28 0.40 28.85
N GLU A 67 -0.13 1.58 29.33
CA GLU A 67 0.72 2.47 30.14
C GLU A 67 1.09 1.84 31.49
N ALA A 68 0.28 0.92 32.01
CA ALA A 68 0.55 0.19 33.25
C ALA A 68 1.45 -1.06 33.05
N LEU A 69 1.48 -1.64 31.85
CA LEU A 69 2.21 -2.89 31.57
C LEU A 69 3.70 -2.70 31.22
N GLU A 70 4.16 -1.48 30.94
CA GLU A 70 5.57 -1.19 30.59
C GLU A 70 6.57 -1.45 31.75
N GLN A 71 6.08 -1.88 32.93
CA GLN A 71 6.90 -2.18 34.11
C GLN A 71 7.02 -3.67 34.50
N SER A 72 6.54 -4.63 33.70
CA SER A 72 6.72 -6.05 34.05
C SER A 72 7.32 -6.90 32.92
N HIS A 73 8.62 -7.15 33.03
CA HIS A 73 9.24 -8.30 32.38
C HIS A 73 8.93 -9.56 33.20
N LEU A 74 8.42 -10.63 32.56
CA LEU A 74 8.89 -12.02 32.75
C LEU A 74 8.23 -13.02 31.78
N LYS A 75 9.00 -14.08 31.52
CA LYS A 75 8.89 -15.09 30.44
C LYS A 75 7.74 -16.08 30.61
N ILE A 76 7.17 -16.53 29.48
CA ILE A 76 6.60 -17.89 29.32
C ILE A 76 7.03 -18.42 27.95
N ALA A 77 7.61 -19.62 27.93
CA ALA A 77 7.82 -20.40 26.71
C ALA A 77 6.93 -21.64 26.79
N GLU A 78 5.98 -21.76 25.87
CA GLU A 78 5.20 -22.98 25.65
C GLU A 78 5.54 -23.55 24.27
N ALA A 79 5.75 -24.87 24.21
CA ALA A 79 6.02 -25.60 22.97
C ALA A 79 4.71 -25.74 22.17
N THR A 80 4.63 -25.05 21.04
CA THR A 80 3.47 -25.10 20.14
C THR A 80 3.49 -26.41 19.32
N ARG A 81 2.40 -27.18 19.35
CA ARG A 81 2.19 -28.32 18.44
C ARG A 81 1.82 -27.83 17.04
N LEU A 82 2.50 -28.35 16.02
CA LEU A 82 2.28 -28.00 14.62
C LEU A 82 1.03 -28.73 14.09
N HIS A 83 0.02 -27.98 13.67
CA HIS A 83 -1.12 -28.49 12.92
C HIS A 83 -1.08 -27.89 11.51
N THR A 84 -1.15 -28.74 10.47
CA THR A 84 -1.26 -28.29 9.09
C THR A 84 -2.72 -28.01 8.77
N ALA A 85 -3.06 -26.74 8.53
CA ALA A 85 -4.36 -26.33 8.03
C ALA A 85 -4.26 -26.08 6.52
N THR A 86 -5.30 -26.49 5.78
CA THR A 86 -5.48 -26.06 4.39
C THR A 86 -5.98 -24.61 4.42
N LEU A 87 -5.18 -23.69 3.88
CA LEU A 87 -5.58 -22.30 3.74
C LEU A 87 -6.51 -22.16 2.53
N PRO A 88 -7.62 -21.40 2.63
CA PRO A 88 -8.37 -21.02 1.44
C PRO A 88 -7.45 -20.24 0.48
N ASP A 89 -7.73 -20.32 -0.82
CA ASP A 89 -7.04 -19.50 -1.81
C ASP A 89 -7.12 -18.03 -1.39
N GLU A 90 -5.96 -17.38 -1.26
CA GLU A 90 -5.88 -16.01 -0.76
C GLU A 90 -6.64 -15.08 -1.71
N GLU A 91 -7.76 -14.53 -1.24
CA GLU A 91 -8.28 -13.32 -1.83
C GLU A 91 -7.30 -12.20 -1.51
N GLU A 92 -6.53 -11.79 -2.52
CA GLU A 92 -5.69 -10.59 -2.50
C GLU A 92 -6.56 -9.39 -2.13
N GLN A 93 -6.50 -8.92 -0.88
CA GLN A 93 -7.21 -7.73 -0.46
C GLN A 93 -6.26 -6.71 0.17
N SER A 94 -6.35 -5.49 -0.34
CA SER A 94 -5.25 -4.53 -0.50
C SER A 94 -5.49 -3.21 0.22
N ARG A 95 -6.31 -3.25 1.28
CA ARG A 95 -6.90 -2.06 1.87
C ARG A 95 -6.46 -1.83 3.30
N ILE A 96 -6.23 -0.56 3.62
CA ILE A 96 -6.10 -0.03 4.96
C ILE A 96 -7.31 0.87 5.25
N GLU A 97 -7.95 0.63 6.40
CA GLU A 97 -9.06 1.42 6.90
C GLU A 97 -8.62 2.15 8.18
N ILE A 98 -8.90 3.45 8.24
CA ILE A 98 -8.57 4.33 9.37
C ILE A 98 -9.88 4.80 9.98
N TYR A 99 -10.07 4.50 11.25
CA TYR A 99 -11.24 4.86 12.04
C TYR A 99 -10.89 5.85 13.13
N ASP A 100 -11.82 6.75 13.46
CA ASP A 100 -11.71 7.53 14.70
C ASP A 100 -12.05 6.66 15.94
N THR A 101 -11.85 7.22 17.13
CA THR A 101 -12.17 6.56 18.40
C THR A 101 -13.66 6.27 18.62
N THR A 102 -14.56 6.87 17.84
CA THR A 102 -16.02 6.61 17.90
C THR A 102 -16.43 5.45 17.00
N GLY A 103 -15.53 5.02 16.11
CA GLY A 103 -15.77 3.98 15.10
C GLY A 103 -16.26 4.50 13.76
N LYS A 104 -16.16 5.79 13.51
CA LYS A 104 -16.41 6.36 12.19
C LYS A 104 -15.23 6.06 11.27
N LEU A 105 -15.51 5.55 10.07
CA LEU A 105 -14.50 5.38 9.02
C LEU A 105 -14.11 6.76 8.48
N ILE A 106 -12.84 7.12 8.62
CA ILE A 106 -12.30 8.41 8.19
C ILE A 106 -11.67 8.30 6.82
N SER A 107 -10.74 7.35 6.63
CA SER A 107 -9.97 7.23 5.40
C SER A 107 -9.73 5.78 5.01
N VAL A 108 -9.75 5.52 3.71
CA VAL A 108 -9.43 4.24 3.10
C VAL A 108 -8.24 4.42 2.17
N ILE A 109 -7.20 3.62 2.36
CA ILE A 109 -6.05 3.54 1.44
C ILE A 109 -6.10 2.19 0.74
N GLU A 110 -6.16 2.22 -0.59
CA GLU A 110 -6.18 1.04 -1.45
C GLU A 110 -4.86 0.95 -2.23
N MET A 111 -4.13 -0.14 -2.08
CA MET A 111 -2.96 -0.45 -2.91
C MET A 111 -3.42 -1.25 -4.14
N ILE A 112 -3.48 -0.61 -5.31
CA ILE A 112 -4.04 -1.23 -6.52
C ILE A 112 -3.19 -2.40 -6.98
N SER A 113 -3.82 -3.57 -7.15
CA SER A 113 -3.21 -4.75 -7.74
C SER A 113 -3.55 -4.89 -9.25
N PRO A 114 -2.76 -5.67 -10.02
CA PRO A 114 -3.10 -6.01 -11.40
C PRO A 114 -4.46 -6.71 -11.53
N ALA A 115 -4.89 -7.45 -10.51
CA ALA A 115 -6.20 -8.09 -10.46
C ALA A 115 -7.34 -7.07 -10.45
N ASN A 116 -7.21 -5.96 -9.70
CA ASN A 116 -8.19 -4.86 -9.70
C ASN A 116 -8.35 -4.19 -11.07
N LYS A 117 -7.33 -4.28 -11.93
CA LYS A 117 -7.33 -3.71 -13.30
C LYS A 117 -7.72 -4.71 -14.38
N THR A 118 -7.94 -5.97 -14.02
CA THR A 118 -8.23 -7.07 -14.95
C THR A 118 -9.40 -7.92 -14.45
N ARG A 119 -9.12 -9.08 -13.84
CA ARG A 119 -10.12 -10.10 -13.44
C ARG A 119 -11.13 -9.61 -12.41
N ASN A 120 -10.71 -8.79 -11.43
CA ASN A 120 -11.54 -8.34 -10.32
C ASN A 120 -12.05 -6.90 -10.51
N ARG A 121 -11.98 -6.37 -11.73
CA ARG A 121 -12.23 -4.94 -11.99
C ARG A 121 -13.64 -4.50 -11.67
N SER A 122 -14.65 -5.29 -12.02
CA SER A 122 -16.06 -4.96 -11.77
C SER A 122 -16.37 -4.89 -10.27
N GLU A 123 -15.86 -5.85 -9.50
CA GLU A 123 -16.01 -5.91 -8.04
C GLU A 123 -15.27 -4.77 -7.36
N TYR A 124 -14.03 -4.52 -7.76
CA TYR A 124 -13.24 -3.40 -7.28
C TYR A 124 -13.95 -2.06 -7.55
N LEU A 125 -14.42 -1.81 -8.78
CA LEU A 125 -15.14 -0.57 -9.10
C LEU A 125 -16.45 -0.43 -8.30
N LYS A 126 -17.14 -1.53 -8.00
CA LYS A 126 -18.33 -1.51 -7.14
C LYS A 126 -17.95 -1.13 -5.70
N SER A 127 -16.86 -1.67 -5.16
CA SER A 127 -16.34 -1.31 -3.83
C SER A 127 -15.88 0.14 -3.78
N ARG A 128 -15.09 0.56 -4.76
CA ARG A 128 -14.63 1.95 -4.96
C ARG A 128 -15.79 2.94 -4.96
N ARG A 129 -16.84 2.67 -5.73
CA ARG A 129 -18.04 3.54 -5.79
C ARG A 129 -18.74 3.67 -4.44
N ARG A 130 -18.76 2.63 -3.60
CA ARG A 130 -19.36 2.72 -2.26
C ARG A 130 -18.58 3.66 -1.35
N ILE A 131 -17.25 3.62 -1.41
CA ILE A 131 -16.39 4.50 -0.60
C ILE A 131 -16.54 5.94 -1.08
N LEU A 132 -16.48 6.18 -2.39
CA LEU A 132 -16.65 7.52 -2.97
C LEU A 132 -18.02 8.16 -2.64
N LEU A 133 -19.04 7.36 -2.34
CA LEU A 133 -20.37 7.82 -1.93
C LEU A 133 -20.56 7.86 -0.41
N SER A 134 -19.52 7.57 0.37
CA SER A 134 -19.52 7.62 1.84
C SER A 134 -18.81 8.87 2.35
N ASP A 135 -18.87 9.08 3.66
CA ASP A 135 -18.18 10.19 4.35
C ASP A 135 -16.68 9.91 4.59
N ALA A 136 -16.10 8.92 3.89
CA ALA A 136 -14.71 8.51 4.03
C ALA A 136 -13.85 9.00 2.86
N HIS A 137 -12.63 9.45 3.15
CA HIS A 137 -11.65 9.78 2.13
C HIS A 137 -11.15 8.50 1.46
N LEU A 138 -10.83 8.55 0.17
CA LEU A 138 -10.26 7.44 -0.60
C LEU A 138 -8.91 7.84 -1.17
N ILE A 139 -7.89 7.05 -0.87
CA ILE A 139 -6.55 7.14 -1.43
C ILE A 139 -6.30 5.86 -2.20
N GLU A 140 -5.95 5.95 -3.48
CA GLU A 140 -5.61 4.80 -4.32
C GLU A 140 -4.16 4.96 -4.78
N ILE A 141 -3.33 3.96 -4.50
CA ILE A 141 -1.91 3.94 -4.87
C ILE A 141 -1.73 2.87 -5.95
N ASP A 142 -1.56 3.27 -7.21
CA ASP A 142 -1.34 2.37 -8.36
C ASP A 142 0.13 2.40 -8.79
N LEU A 143 0.92 1.48 -8.22
CA LEU A 143 2.30 1.22 -8.60
C LEU A 143 2.44 0.13 -9.67
N THR A 144 1.38 -0.13 -10.44
CA THR A 144 1.39 -1.13 -11.52
C THR A 144 1.10 -0.49 -12.87
N ARG A 145 1.74 -0.99 -13.92
CA ARG A 145 1.56 -0.50 -15.30
C ARG A 145 0.62 -1.40 -16.10
N LYS A 146 0.53 -2.68 -15.78
CA LYS A 146 -0.31 -3.66 -16.48
C LYS A 146 -1.79 -3.47 -16.17
N GLY A 147 -2.63 -3.73 -17.17
CA GLY A 147 -4.08 -3.71 -17.04
C GLY A 147 -4.68 -2.34 -17.32
N ARG A 148 -6.01 -2.27 -17.37
CA ARG A 148 -6.71 -1.04 -17.72
C ARG A 148 -6.69 -0.07 -16.53
N ARG A 149 -6.32 1.19 -16.78
CA ARG A 149 -6.38 2.25 -15.78
C ARG A 149 -7.76 2.33 -15.13
N ILE A 150 -7.76 2.65 -13.84
CA ILE A 150 -9.01 2.86 -13.08
C ILE A 150 -9.72 4.09 -13.63
N GLU A 151 -8.98 5.21 -13.73
CA GLU A 151 -9.40 6.42 -14.43
C GLU A 151 -8.94 6.38 -15.90
N ALA A 152 -9.88 6.54 -16.82
CA ALA A 152 -9.65 6.30 -18.25
C ALA A 152 -8.81 7.39 -18.95
N ASN A 153 -8.65 8.55 -18.32
CA ASN A 153 -7.92 9.70 -18.84
C ASN A 153 -6.43 9.73 -18.45
N LEU A 154 -5.95 8.69 -17.75
CA LEU A 154 -4.55 8.63 -17.30
C LEU A 154 -3.61 8.02 -18.33
N PRO A 155 -2.33 8.46 -18.36
CA PRO A 155 -1.30 7.83 -19.16
C PRO A 155 -1.15 6.33 -18.85
N GLU A 156 -0.98 5.50 -19.88
CA GLU A 156 -0.79 4.06 -19.71
C GLU A 156 0.62 3.70 -19.21
N GLU A 157 1.60 4.60 -19.34
CA GLU A 157 3.01 4.25 -19.16
C GLU A 157 3.56 4.45 -17.74
N GLY A 158 2.88 5.22 -16.89
CA GLY A 158 3.36 5.62 -15.55
C GLY A 158 2.67 4.92 -14.37
N TYR A 159 2.90 5.46 -13.19
CA TYR A 159 2.20 5.13 -11.95
C TYR A 159 1.28 6.29 -11.58
N ASN A 160 0.28 6.04 -10.75
CA ASN A 160 -0.65 7.09 -10.36
C ASN A 160 -1.09 6.94 -8.91
N ILE A 161 -1.39 8.08 -8.30
CA ILE A 161 -2.04 8.14 -7.00
C ILE A 161 -3.28 9.01 -7.14
N PHE A 162 -4.41 8.49 -6.68
CA PHE A 162 -5.68 9.20 -6.65
C PHE A 162 -6.08 9.50 -5.21
N ILE A 163 -6.50 10.73 -4.93
CA ILE A 163 -6.96 11.15 -3.61
C ILE A 163 -8.30 11.85 -3.75
N ALA A 164 -9.37 11.18 -3.32
CA ALA A 164 -10.69 11.78 -3.18
C ALA A 164 -10.95 12.09 -1.71
N ARG A 165 -11.16 13.37 -1.37
CA ARG A 165 -11.61 13.73 -0.02
C ARG A 165 -13.13 13.65 0.06
N ALA A 166 -13.64 13.03 1.12
CA ALA A 166 -15.05 13.11 1.47
C ALA A 166 -15.45 14.59 1.61
N GLN A 167 -16.54 14.97 0.94
CA GLN A 167 -17.13 16.29 1.02
C GLN A 167 -18.65 16.11 1.11
N THR A 168 -19.27 16.82 2.06
CA THR A 168 -20.72 16.85 2.22
C THR A 168 -21.38 17.91 1.33
N ASP A 169 -20.64 18.95 0.95
CA ASP A 169 -21.13 20.08 0.16
C ASP A 169 -20.21 20.36 -1.03
N GLY A 170 -20.73 20.23 -2.26
CA GLY A 170 -20.00 20.51 -3.50
C GLY A 170 -19.71 19.27 -4.37
N PRO A 171 -19.08 19.45 -5.54
CA PRO A 171 -18.78 18.34 -6.44
C PRO A 171 -17.66 17.46 -5.90
N HIS A 172 -17.78 16.14 -6.04
CA HIS A 172 -16.70 15.21 -5.69
C HIS A 172 -15.54 15.40 -6.67
N TYR A 173 -14.44 15.99 -6.18
CA TYR A 173 -13.18 16.08 -6.92
C TYR A 173 -12.13 15.17 -6.28
N GLY A 174 -11.36 14.51 -7.13
CA GLY A 174 -10.16 13.79 -6.72
C GLY A 174 -8.92 14.43 -7.31
N GLU A 175 -7.87 14.52 -6.51
CA GLU A 175 -6.53 14.89 -6.96
C GLU A 175 -5.85 13.68 -7.58
N MET A 176 -5.07 13.93 -8.63
CA MET A 176 -4.29 12.92 -9.31
C MET A 176 -2.82 13.30 -9.30
N TYR A 177 -1.98 12.36 -8.91
CA TYR A 177 -0.53 12.46 -8.98
C TYR A 177 -0.07 11.48 -10.04
N GLU A 178 0.43 12.00 -11.16
CA GLU A 178 1.09 11.20 -12.18
C GLU A 178 2.57 11.05 -11.81
N ILE A 179 3.08 9.82 -11.90
CA ILE A 179 4.46 9.50 -11.54
C ILE A 179 5.08 8.74 -12.71
N GLY A 180 6.03 9.37 -13.40
CA GLY A 180 6.80 8.74 -14.45
C GLY A 180 7.78 7.71 -13.91
N LEU A 181 8.32 6.88 -14.80
CA LEU A 181 9.30 5.84 -14.45
C LEU A 181 10.58 6.41 -13.80
N ARG A 182 10.95 7.65 -14.15
CA ARG A 182 12.16 8.33 -13.67
C ARG A 182 11.90 9.24 -12.48
N ASP A 183 10.63 9.40 -12.10
CA ASP A 183 10.24 10.30 -11.01
C ASP A 183 10.38 9.57 -9.67
N PRO A 184 10.82 10.26 -8.61
CA PRO A 184 10.72 9.73 -7.27
C PRO A 184 9.25 9.56 -6.87
N LEU A 185 8.96 8.60 -6.00
CA LEU A 185 7.65 8.53 -5.37
C LEU A 185 7.39 9.81 -4.53
N PRO A 186 6.21 10.41 -4.59
CA PRO A 186 5.92 11.65 -3.88
C PRO A 186 5.58 11.39 -2.40
N VAL A 187 5.79 12.42 -1.58
CA VAL A 187 5.08 12.52 -0.29
C VAL A 187 3.68 13.05 -0.60
N ILE A 188 2.64 12.31 -0.21
CA ILE A 188 1.25 12.65 -0.53
C ILE A 188 0.47 13.05 0.74
N PRO A 189 -0.62 13.82 0.63
CA PRO A 189 -1.51 14.04 1.76
C PRO A 189 -2.28 12.76 2.11
N LEU A 190 -2.29 12.42 3.39
CA LEU A 190 -3.25 11.50 3.99
C LEU A 190 -4.33 12.35 4.67
N PRO A 191 -5.51 12.53 4.05
CA PRO A 191 -6.60 13.25 4.66
C PRO A 191 -7.12 12.52 5.91
N LEU A 192 -7.42 13.28 6.94
CA LEU A 192 -8.14 12.88 8.15
C LEU A 192 -9.23 13.92 8.45
N ASP A 193 -10.07 13.66 9.44
CA ASP A 193 -11.08 14.62 9.90
C ASP A 193 -10.48 15.87 10.58
N THR A 194 -9.24 15.80 11.06
CA THR A 194 -8.50 16.92 11.67
C THR A 194 -7.61 17.68 10.68
N GLY A 195 -7.55 17.22 9.42
CA GLY A 195 -6.71 17.80 8.36
C GLY A 195 -5.77 16.77 7.73
N ASP A 196 -5.03 17.21 6.71
CA ASP A 196 -4.09 16.35 5.99
C ASP A 196 -2.77 16.21 6.74
N ILE A 197 -2.24 14.98 6.82
CA ILE A 197 -0.88 14.71 7.30
C ILE A 197 -0.01 14.14 6.16
N PRO A 198 1.32 14.32 6.16
CA PRO A 198 2.17 13.81 5.10
C PRO A 198 2.36 12.28 5.20
N LEU A 199 2.05 11.57 4.11
CA LEU A 199 2.39 10.17 3.92
C LEU A 199 3.61 10.05 3.01
N ASP A 200 4.76 9.78 3.63
CA ASP A 200 6.04 9.58 2.95
C ASP A 200 6.12 8.17 2.34
N LEU A 201 5.70 8.08 1.07
CA LEU A 201 5.80 6.90 0.22
C LEU A 201 7.23 6.53 -0.19
N PRO A 202 8.15 7.44 -0.53
CA PRO A 202 9.51 7.02 -0.90
C PRO A 202 10.21 6.28 0.24
N SER A 203 10.08 6.72 1.50
CA SER A 203 10.65 5.97 2.64
C SER A 203 9.97 4.62 2.85
N LEU A 204 8.65 4.55 2.66
CA LEU A 204 7.88 3.31 2.79
C LEU A 204 8.29 2.29 1.71
N PHE A 205 8.38 2.73 0.47
CA PHE A 205 8.85 1.92 -0.66
C PHE A 205 10.26 1.40 -0.41
N LYS A 206 11.17 2.28 0.00
CA LYS A 206 12.56 1.90 0.30
C LYS A 206 12.63 0.84 1.40
N GLN A 207 11.84 0.98 2.45
CA GLN A 207 11.75 0.01 3.53
C GLN A 207 11.25 -1.36 3.03
N ALA A 208 10.14 -1.38 2.29
CA ALA A 208 9.60 -2.60 1.70
C ALA A 208 10.62 -3.26 0.76
N TYR A 209 11.29 -2.46 -0.06
CA TYR A 209 12.25 -2.93 -1.04
C TYR A 209 13.48 -3.60 -0.40
N ILE A 210 14.08 -2.92 0.59
CA ILE A 210 15.28 -3.41 1.29
C ILE A 210 14.95 -4.65 2.12
N ASN A 211 13.88 -4.61 2.90
CA ASN A 211 13.51 -5.73 3.77
C ASN A 211 13.05 -6.95 2.98
N GLY A 212 12.40 -6.74 1.83
CA GLY A 212 12.06 -7.79 0.88
C GLY A 212 13.26 -8.32 0.10
N GLY A 213 14.42 -7.64 0.14
CA GLY A 213 15.67 -8.08 -0.48
C GLY A 213 15.65 -8.13 -2.00
N TYR A 214 14.73 -7.43 -2.68
CA TYR A 214 14.46 -7.60 -4.12
C TYR A 214 15.70 -7.42 -4.99
N ARG A 215 16.62 -6.53 -4.59
CA ARG A 215 17.89 -6.29 -5.29
C ARG A 215 18.76 -7.54 -5.49
N LEU A 216 18.55 -8.57 -4.67
CA LEU A 216 19.31 -9.82 -4.68
C LEU A 216 18.76 -10.88 -5.65
N TYR A 217 17.47 -10.83 -6.01
CA TYR A 217 16.82 -11.92 -6.73
C TYR A 217 15.86 -11.49 -7.84
N LEU A 218 15.66 -10.17 -8.05
CA LEU A 218 15.05 -9.70 -9.29
C LEU A 218 15.98 -10.01 -10.47
N ASP A 219 15.44 -10.68 -11.48
CA ASP A 219 16.15 -10.97 -12.72
C ASP A 219 15.94 -9.80 -13.69
N TYR A 220 16.93 -8.91 -13.75
CA TYR A 220 16.91 -7.73 -14.62
C TYR A 220 17.22 -8.06 -16.09
N ALA A 221 17.56 -9.31 -16.42
CA ALA A 221 17.69 -9.74 -17.81
C ALA A 221 16.33 -10.11 -18.43
N ARG A 222 15.30 -10.34 -17.61
CA ARG A 222 13.92 -10.57 -18.08
C ARG A 222 13.22 -9.26 -18.42
N PRO A 223 12.35 -9.22 -19.45
CA PRO A 223 11.59 -8.01 -19.75
C PRO A 223 10.65 -7.66 -18.58
N PRO A 224 10.33 -6.36 -18.37
CA PRO A 224 9.32 -5.92 -17.40
C PRO A 224 7.91 -6.37 -17.79
N ALA A 225 6.94 -6.17 -16.89
CA ALA A 225 5.53 -6.50 -17.13
C ALA A 225 4.94 -5.78 -18.36
N VAL A 226 5.31 -4.51 -18.52
CA VAL A 226 4.93 -3.64 -19.65
C VAL A 226 6.22 -3.15 -20.29
N PRO A 227 6.42 -3.32 -21.60
CA PRO A 227 7.60 -2.81 -22.30
C PRO A 227 7.83 -1.32 -22.05
N PHE A 228 9.09 -0.90 -22.11
CA PHE A 228 9.46 0.51 -22.01
C PHE A 228 9.36 1.18 -23.38
N SER A 229 9.13 2.50 -23.38
CA SER A 229 9.40 3.32 -24.56
C SER A 229 10.89 3.20 -24.95
N GLU A 230 11.25 3.55 -26.19
CA GLU A 230 12.66 3.49 -26.63
C GLU A 230 13.57 4.35 -25.73
N ALA A 231 13.10 5.55 -25.37
CA ALA A 231 13.82 6.48 -24.51
C ALA A 231 14.04 5.92 -23.09
N ASP A 232 13.02 5.25 -22.53
CA ASP A 232 13.13 4.62 -21.22
C ASP A 232 13.96 3.35 -21.24
N ALA A 233 13.85 2.53 -22.30
CA ALA A 233 14.67 1.33 -22.45
C ALA A 233 16.17 1.66 -22.47
N ALA A 234 16.57 2.74 -23.17
CA ALA A 234 17.96 3.21 -23.19
C ALA A 234 18.43 3.66 -21.80
N TRP A 235 17.62 4.45 -21.09
CA TRP A 235 17.92 4.91 -19.74
C TRP A 235 18.00 3.77 -18.72
N VAL A 236 17.04 2.84 -18.73
CA VAL A 236 17.05 1.64 -17.88
C VAL A 236 18.29 0.80 -18.17
N GLY A 237 18.64 0.61 -19.45
CA GLY A 237 19.83 -0.13 -19.85
C GLY A 237 21.12 0.46 -19.29
N GLN A 238 21.24 1.80 -19.26
CA GLN A 238 22.36 2.49 -18.62
C GLN A 238 22.37 2.29 -17.11
N LEU A 239 21.22 2.49 -16.45
CA LEU A 239 21.07 2.33 -15.00
C LEU A 239 21.46 0.92 -14.52
N LEU A 240 21.03 -0.12 -15.25
CA LEU A 240 21.35 -1.50 -14.94
C LEU A 240 22.85 -1.81 -15.12
N LYS A 241 23.52 -1.22 -16.11
CA LYS A 241 24.97 -1.38 -16.33
C LYS A 241 25.78 -0.72 -15.22
N GLU A 242 25.42 0.51 -14.86
CA GLU A 242 26.05 1.25 -13.75
C GLU A 242 25.89 0.52 -12.42
N ALA A 243 24.75 -0.14 -12.22
CA ALA A 243 24.45 -0.94 -11.04
C ALA A 243 25.02 -2.38 -11.09
N HIS A 244 25.77 -2.74 -12.14
CA HIS A 244 26.32 -4.09 -12.37
C HIS A 244 25.26 -5.22 -12.32
N LEU A 245 24.06 -4.93 -12.79
CA LEU A 245 22.93 -5.87 -12.84
C LEU A 245 22.81 -6.63 -14.15
N VAL A 246 23.45 -6.13 -15.19
CA VAL A 246 23.54 -6.74 -16.51
C VAL A 246 24.98 -6.60 -17.02
N LYS A 247 25.36 -7.47 -17.96
CA LYS A 247 26.70 -7.45 -18.59
C LYS A 247 26.85 -6.32 -19.60
#